data_AF-C5KYI9-F1
#
_entry.id   AF-C5KYI9-F1
#
_cell.length_a   1.000
_cell.length_b   1.000
_cell.length_c   1.000
_cell.angle_alpha   90.00
_cell.angle_beta   90.00
_cell.angle_gamma   90.00
#
_symmetry.space_group_name_H-M   'P 1'
#
loop_
_entity.id
_entity.type
_entity.pdbx_description
1 polymer ?
#
loop_
_entity_poly.entity_id
_entity_poly.type
_entity_poly.pdbx_seq_one_letter_code
_entity_poly.pdbx_strand_id
1 'polypeptide(L)'
;MICVAASTSNPSESITLAGFSNAGSVTKVAAPGVNIYSTIPVNTYGYKSGTSMSTPTVAGVAALLATLGLVGEDITNAIVASRKIGVPNQFNLPDIGELDALNATHIAIDSIRRMASEATEAP
;
A
#
# COMPACT_ATOMS: atom_id res chain seq x y z
N MET A 1 -11.13 1.75 5.98
CA MET A 1 -11.30 1.72 4.51
C MET A 1 -10.06 2.36 3.89
N ILE A 2 -9.47 1.77 2.85
CA ILE A 2 -8.27 2.31 2.17
C ILE A 2 -8.61 2.55 0.70
N CYS A 3 -8.46 3.79 0.23
CA CYS A 3 -8.54 4.14 -1.19
C CYS A 3 -7.16 4.00 -1.83
N VAL A 4 -7.06 3.25 -2.93
CA VAL A 4 -5.79 2.90 -3.59
C VAL A 4 -5.75 3.49 -5.00
N ALA A 5 -4.78 4.35 -5.25
CA ALA A 5 -4.43 4.85 -6.58
C ALA A 5 -3.43 3.93 -7.30
N ALA A 6 -3.36 4.04 -8.62
CA ALA A 6 -2.38 3.34 -9.43
C ALA A 6 -1.16 4.20 -9.70
N SER A 7 0.03 3.67 -9.40
CA SER A 7 1.32 4.24 -9.78
C SER A 7 1.91 3.55 -11.01
N THR A 8 2.83 4.25 -11.68
CA THR A 8 3.74 3.66 -12.67
C THR A 8 4.64 2.62 -11.99
N SER A 9 5.21 1.71 -12.79
CA SER A 9 5.91 0.54 -12.25
C SER A 9 7.23 0.25 -12.99
N ASN A 10 7.74 1.23 -13.75
CA ASN A 10 9.02 1.12 -14.43
C ASN A 10 10.15 1.43 -13.42
N PRO A 11 11.04 0.47 -13.09
CA PRO A 11 12.10 0.69 -12.12
C PRO A 11 13.21 1.64 -12.61
N SER A 12 13.26 1.94 -13.91
CA SER A 12 14.21 2.87 -14.50
C SER A 12 13.72 4.32 -14.53
N GLU A 13 12.47 4.58 -14.12
CA GLU A 13 11.86 5.90 -14.12
C GLU A 13 11.38 6.27 -12.72
N SER A 14 11.21 7.58 -12.50
CA SER A 14 10.57 8.05 -11.28
C SER A 14 9.12 7.58 -11.22
N ILE A 15 8.70 7.12 -10.05
CA ILE A 15 7.30 6.75 -9.77
C ILE A 15 6.41 7.99 -9.87
N THR A 16 5.29 7.87 -10.58
CA THR A 16 4.22 8.88 -10.66
C THR A 16 2.86 8.16 -10.60
N LEU A 17 1.78 8.89 -10.34
CA LEU A 17 0.45 8.31 -10.56
C LEU A 17 0.23 8.03 -12.05
N ALA A 18 -0.37 6.89 -12.34
CA ALA A 18 -0.79 6.54 -13.68
C ALA A 18 -1.81 7.57 -14.19
N GLY A 19 -1.70 7.97 -15.46
CA GLY A 19 -2.55 9.02 -16.03
C GLY A 19 -4.05 8.70 -16.03
N PHE A 20 -4.43 7.42 -15.96
CA PHE A 20 -5.82 6.98 -15.82
C PHE A 20 -6.31 6.92 -14.36
N SER A 21 -5.40 7.02 -13.37
CA SER A 21 -5.75 6.88 -11.97
C SER A 21 -6.55 8.09 -11.50
N ASN A 22 -7.65 7.84 -10.79
CA ASN A 22 -8.36 8.88 -10.08
C ASN A 22 -7.84 9.00 -8.64
N ALA A 23 -7.85 10.21 -8.08
CA ALA A 23 -7.50 10.44 -6.69
C ALA A 23 -8.22 11.69 -6.15
N GLY A 24 -8.40 11.73 -4.84
CA GLY A 24 -8.97 12.87 -4.12
C GLY A 24 -8.41 12.96 -2.70
N SER A 25 -8.98 13.83 -1.87
CA SER A 25 -8.51 14.10 -0.50
C SER A 25 -8.39 12.85 0.39
N VAL A 26 -9.25 11.85 0.17
CA VAL A 26 -9.27 10.56 0.89
C VAL A 26 -8.26 9.54 0.36
N THR A 27 -7.68 9.78 -0.81
CA THR A 27 -6.71 8.87 -1.42
C THR A 27 -5.34 9.16 -0.85
N LYS A 28 -4.82 8.20 -0.08
CA LYS A 28 -3.53 8.31 0.61
C LYS A 28 -2.51 7.34 0.03
N VAL A 29 -2.96 6.14 -0.34
CA VAL A 29 -2.09 5.05 -0.78
C VAL A 29 -2.09 4.96 -2.30
N ALA A 30 -0.92 4.85 -2.90
CA ALA A 30 -0.72 4.38 -4.26
C ALA A 30 0.00 3.03 -4.23
N ALA A 31 -0.19 2.23 -5.26
CA ALA A 31 0.58 1.01 -5.47
C ALA A 31 0.73 0.71 -6.98
N PRO A 32 1.74 -0.09 -7.37
CA PRO A 32 2.00 -0.42 -8.77
C PRO A 32 0.73 -0.89 -9.50
N GLY A 33 0.37 -0.17 -10.56
CA GLY A 33 -0.86 -0.41 -11.32
C GLY A 33 -0.71 -0.33 -12.83
N VAL A 34 0.51 -0.15 -13.35
CA VAL A 34 0.79 -0.08 -14.79
C VAL A 34 1.65 -1.26 -15.19
N ASN A 35 1.20 -2.02 -16.21
CA ASN A 35 1.91 -3.19 -16.73
C ASN A 35 2.27 -4.20 -15.62
N ILE A 36 1.28 -4.55 -14.81
CA ILE A 36 1.44 -5.55 -13.75
C ILE A 36 1.24 -6.92 -14.36
N TYR A 37 2.27 -7.77 -14.25
CA TYR A 37 2.23 -9.16 -14.69
C TYR A 37 1.47 -9.99 -13.66
N SER A 38 0.42 -10.67 -14.08
CA SER A 38 -0.39 -11.50 -13.18
C SER A 38 -1.06 -12.65 -13.93
N THR A 39 -1.69 -13.54 -13.17
CA THR A 39 -2.48 -14.66 -13.70
C THR A 39 -3.70 -14.15 -14.45
N ILE A 40 -3.99 -14.78 -15.58
CA ILE A 40 -5.23 -14.63 -16.33
C ILE A 40 -5.84 -16.04 -16.54
N PRO A 41 -7.10 -16.16 -17.01
CA PRO A 41 -7.72 -17.47 -17.21
C PRO A 41 -6.88 -18.42 -18.09
N VAL A 42 -7.28 -19.69 -18.12
CA VAL A 42 -6.68 -20.75 -18.95
C VAL A 42 -5.19 -21.01 -18.70
N ASN A 43 -4.74 -20.94 -17.44
CA ASN A 43 -3.36 -21.24 -17.01
C ASN A 43 -2.32 -20.38 -17.74
N THR A 44 -2.63 -19.10 -17.95
CA THR A 44 -1.73 -18.15 -18.60
C THR A 44 -1.47 -16.94 -17.73
N TYR A 45 -0.49 -16.14 -18.13
CA TYR A 45 -0.12 -14.91 -17.48
C TYR A 45 -0.10 -13.79 -18.50
N GLY A 46 -0.30 -12.56 -18.04
CA GLY A 46 -0.25 -11.39 -18.90
C GLY A 46 -0.15 -10.10 -18.13
N TYR A 47 0.15 -9.03 -18.85
CA TYR A 47 0.21 -7.68 -18.31
C TYR A 47 -1.17 -7.03 -18.33
N LYS A 48 -1.54 -6.41 -17.21
CA LYS A 48 -2.73 -5.55 -17.10
C LYS A 48 -2.38 -4.26 -16.37
N SER A 49 -3.17 -3.22 -16.65
CA SER A 49 -3.04 -1.91 -16.03
C SER A 49 -4.39 -1.48 -15.45
N GLY A 50 -4.38 -0.88 -14.27
CA GLY A 50 -5.57 -0.39 -13.58
C GLY A 50 -5.37 -0.30 -12.06
N THR A 51 -6.22 0.48 -11.40
CA THR A 51 -6.31 0.48 -9.92
C THR A 51 -6.74 -0.89 -9.37
N SER A 52 -7.41 -1.70 -10.19
CA SER A 52 -7.69 -3.12 -9.92
C SER A 52 -6.43 -3.98 -9.75
N MET A 53 -5.28 -3.54 -10.27
CA MET A 53 -3.99 -4.22 -10.07
C MET A 53 -3.23 -3.67 -8.85
N SER A 54 -3.40 -2.39 -8.54
CA SER A 54 -2.85 -1.75 -7.33
C SER A 54 -3.51 -2.25 -6.05
N THR A 55 -4.84 -2.39 -6.07
CA THR A 55 -5.64 -2.80 -4.92
C THR A 55 -5.22 -4.16 -4.33
N PRO A 56 -5.04 -5.25 -5.10
CA PRO A 56 -4.62 -6.54 -4.55
C PRO A 56 -3.21 -6.49 -3.95
N THR A 57 -2.31 -5.62 -4.44
CA THR A 57 -0.99 -5.42 -3.83
C THR A 57 -1.12 -4.87 -2.41
N VAL A 58 -1.94 -3.83 -2.21
CA VAL A 58 -2.22 -3.27 -0.87
C VAL A 58 -2.93 -4.28 0.02
N ALA A 59 -3.90 -5.03 -0.53
CA ALA A 59 -4.63 -6.06 0.21
C ALA A 59 -3.72 -7.22 0.65
N GLY A 60 -2.75 -7.60 -0.17
CA GLY A 60 -1.75 -8.61 0.18
C GLY A 60 -0.86 -8.18 1.35
N VAL A 61 -0.41 -6.92 1.36
CA VAL A 61 0.32 -6.35 2.51
C VAL A 61 -0.58 -6.29 3.75
N ALA A 62 -1.84 -5.85 3.61
CA ALA A 62 -2.79 -5.86 4.73
C ALA A 62 -2.98 -7.27 5.32
N ALA A 63 -3.07 -8.29 4.47
CA ALA A 63 -3.16 -9.68 4.91
C ALA A 63 -1.88 -10.12 5.65
N LEU A 64 -0.70 -9.76 5.16
CA LEU A 64 0.56 -10.02 5.86
C LEU A 64 0.59 -9.37 7.25
N LEU A 65 0.20 -8.10 7.37
CA LEU A 65 0.14 -7.42 8.66
C LEU A 65 -0.87 -8.09 9.61
N ALA A 66 -1.99 -8.60 9.09
CA ALA A 66 -2.93 -9.37 9.88
C ALA A 66 -2.32 -10.67 10.43
N THR A 67 -1.43 -11.34 9.69
CA THR A 67 -0.71 -12.53 10.21
C THR A 67 0.24 -12.20 11.36
N LEU A 68 0.67 -10.94 11.48
CA LEU A 68 1.48 -10.47 12.61
C LEU A 68 0.63 -10.14 13.84
N GLY A 69 -0.71 -10.15 13.72
CA GLY A 69 -1.63 -9.88 14.82
C GLY A 69 -2.22 -8.46 14.85
N LEU A 70 -1.92 -7.62 13.84
CA LEU A 70 -2.61 -6.33 13.69
C LEU A 70 -4.05 -6.57 13.24
N VAL A 71 -4.97 -5.68 13.65
CA VAL A 71 -6.39 -5.75 13.29
C VAL A 71 -6.93 -4.37 12.92
N GLY A 72 -7.98 -4.35 12.10
CA GLY A 72 -8.80 -3.16 11.84
C GLY A 72 -8.01 -1.90 11.48
N GLU A 73 -8.09 -0.90 12.35
CA GLU A 73 -7.46 0.41 12.15
C GLU A 73 -5.93 0.35 12.21
N ASP A 74 -5.34 -0.55 13.00
CA ASP A 74 -3.88 -0.66 13.12
C ASP A 74 -3.23 -1.06 11.79
N ILE A 75 -3.89 -1.94 11.02
CA ILE A 75 -3.47 -2.29 9.66
C ILE A 75 -3.52 -1.05 8.76
N THR A 76 -4.59 -0.28 8.86
CA THR A 76 -4.76 0.94 8.05
C THR A 76 -3.68 1.96 8.39
N ASN A 77 -3.42 2.18 9.68
CA ASN A 77 -2.41 3.11 10.17
C ASN A 77 -1.01 2.68 9.76
N ALA A 78 -0.66 1.40 9.86
CA ALA A 78 0.62 0.88 9.42
C ALA A 78 0.84 1.09 7.91
N ILE A 79 -0.16 0.77 7.09
CA ILE A 79 -0.10 0.98 5.63
C ILE A 79 0.00 2.47 5.27
N VAL A 80 -0.76 3.34 5.94
CA VAL A 80 -0.74 4.78 5.66
C VAL A 80 0.57 5.41 6.17
N ALA A 81 1.13 4.94 7.28
CA ALA A 81 2.41 5.44 7.80
C ALA A 81 3.62 4.92 7.00
N SER A 82 3.51 3.74 6.37
CA SER A 82 4.64 3.14 5.66
C SER A 82 5.00 3.83 4.34
N ARG A 83 4.04 4.52 3.71
CA ARG A 83 4.15 5.02 2.33
C ARG A 83 5.35 5.93 2.12
N LYS A 84 5.96 5.83 0.94
CA LYS A 84 6.86 6.86 0.40
C LYS A 84 6.02 8.01 -0.19
N ILE A 85 5.82 9.06 0.60
CA ILE A 85 5.00 10.23 0.24
C ILE A 85 5.60 11.03 -0.93
N GLY A 86 4.78 11.90 -1.52
CA GLY A 86 5.20 12.82 -2.57
C GLY A 86 5.23 12.19 -3.96
N VAL A 87 4.40 11.18 -4.21
CA VAL A 87 4.24 10.62 -5.57
C VAL A 87 3.66 11.70 -6.48
N PRO A 88 4.38 12.17 -7.52
CA PRO A 88 3.88 13.19 -8.43
C PRO A 88 2.58 12.74 -9.10
N ASN A 89 1.62 13.67 -9.22
CA ASN A 89 0.30 13.37 -9.74
C ASN A 89 -0.39 14.58 -10.38
N GLN A 90 -1.32 14.33 -11.29
CA GLN A 90 -2.10 15.36 -11.98
C GLN A 90 -3.05 16.18 -11.09
N PHE A 91 -3.17 15.86 -9.80
CA PHE A 91 -4.08 16.51 -8.86
C PHE A 91 -3.37 17.45 -7.88
N ASN A 92 -2.03 17.55 -7.95
CA ASN A 92 -1.19 18.27 -6.99
C ASN A 92 -1.46 17.89 -5.52
N LEU A 93 -1.76 16.61 -5.26
CA LEU A 93 -1.98 16.08 -3.91
C LEU A 93 -0.65 15.60 -3.31
N PRO A 94 -0.06 16.31 -2.32
CA PRO A 94 1.27 15.97 -1.80
C PRO A 94 1.28 14.74 -0.88
N ASP A 95 0.13 14.43 -0.28
CA ASP A 95 -0.03 13.36 0.72
C ASP A 95 -0.39 12.01 0.09
N ILE A 96 -0.19 11.83 -1.21
CA ILE A 96 -0.24 10.51 -1.84
C ILE A 96 1.16 9.91 -1.80
N GLY A 97 1.25 8.68 -1.32
CA GLY A 97 2.50 7.95 -1.26
C GLY A 97 2.35 6.52 -1.73
N GLU A 98 3.41 5.98 -2.34
CA GLU A 98 3.44 4.59 -2.76
C GLU A 98 3.70 3.67 -1.56
N LEU A 99 2.99 2.55 -1.50
CA LEU A 99 3.11 1.54 -0.46
C LEU A 99 4.56 1.02 -0.34
N ASP A 100 5.10 1.05 0.88
CA ASP A 100 6.35 0.36 1.24
C ASP A 100 6.01 -0.82 2.17
N ALA A 101 6.03 -2.03 1.61
CA ALA A 101 5.69 -3.24 2.35
C ALA A 101 6.67 -3.54 3.49
N LEU A 102 7.96 -3.24 3.30
CA LEU A 102 8.98 -3.49 4.32
C LEU A 102 8.77 -2.56 5.50
N ASN A 103 8.62 -1.26 5.23
CA ASN A 103 8.36 -0.29 6.28
C ASN A 103 7.03 -0.58 7.01
N ALA A 104 6.00 -1.05 6.30
CA ALA A 104 4.73 -1.48 6.92
C ALA A 104 4.93 -2.62 7.92
N THR A 105 5.76 -3.62 7.58
CA THR A 105 6.07 -4.74 8.49
C THR A 105 6.88 -4.30 9.71
N HIS A 106 7.83 -3.38 9.56
CA HIS A 106 8.57 -2.82 10.69
C HIS A 106 7.65 -2.06 11.64
N ILE A 107 6.80 -1.17 11.12
CA ILE A 107 5.80 -0.44 11.92
C ILE A 107 4.89 -1.40 12.68
N ALA A 108 4.45 -2.48 12.03
CA ALA A 108 3.60 -3.48 12.66
C ALA A 108 4.31 -4.20 13.82
N ILE A 109 5.54 -4.68 13.60
CA ILE A 109 6.32 -5.39 14.62
C ILE A 109 6.61 -4.47 15.82
N ASP A 110 6.98 -3.22 15.56
CA ASP A 110 7.28 -2.25 16.62
C ASP A 110 6.02 -1.90 17.43
N SER A 111 4.86 -1.78 16.77
CA SER A 111 3.58 -1.59 17.44
C SER A 111 3.27 -2.75 18.40
N ILE A 112 3.44 -3.99 17.93
CA ILE A 112 3.20 -5.20 18.74
C ILE A 112 4.13 -5.26 19.95
N ARG A 113 5.42 -4.97 19.74
CA ARG A 113 6.41 -4.95 20.83
C ARG A 113 6.07 -3.94 21.92
N ARG A 114 5.62 -2.75 21.51
CA ARG A 114 5.19 -1.71 22.46
C ARG A 114 3.95 -2.12 23.25
N MET A 115 2.96 -2.72 22.59
CA MET A 115 1.77 -3.24 23.29
C MET A 115 2.13 -4.35 24.30
N ALA A 116 3.09 -5.21 23.95
CA ALA A 116 3.57 -6.25 24.85
C ALA A 116 4.30 -5.68 26.07
N SER A 117 5.15 -4.64 25.89
CA SER A 117 5.83 -3.99 27.03
C SER A 117 4.86 -3.28 27.97
N GLU A 118 3.86 -2.58 27.42
CA GLU A 118 2.84 -1.88 28.21
C GLU A 118 1.98 -2.86 29.03
N ALA A 119 1.69 -4.04 28.48
CA ALA A 119 0.94 -5.09 29.20
C ALA A 119 1.73 -5.70 30.37
N THR A 120 3.06 -5.74 30.30
CA THR A 120 3.91 -6.23 31.40
C THR A 120 4.15 -5.20 32.50
N GLU A 121 3.91 -3.91 32.23
CA GLU A 121 4.08 -2.81 33.20
C GLU A 121 2.78 -2.40 33.90
N ALA A 122 1.64 -3.03 33.58
CA ALA A 122 0.38 -2.81 34.27
C ALA A 122 0.41 -3.39 35.71
N PRO A 123 0.07 -2.60 36.75
CA PRO A 123 0.18 -2.99 38.16
C PRO A 123 -0.81 -4.06 38.61
#